data_AF-A0A835L3P7-F1
#
_entry.id   AF-A0A835L3P7-F1
#
_cell.length_a   1.000
_cell.length_b   1.000
_cell.length_c   1.000
_cell.angle_alpha   90.00
_cell.angle_beta   90.00
_cell.angle_gamma   90.00
#
_symmetry.space_group_name_H-M   'P 1'
#
loop_
_entity.id
_entity.type
_entity.pdbx_description
1 polymer ?
#
loop_
_entity_poly.entity_id
_entity_poly.type
_entity_poly.pdbx_seq_one_letter_code
_entity_poly.pdbx_strand_id
1 'polypeptide(L)'
;MHYMLIVERKYHNEKPSQSKLAVDWFKEYLYGLLLNLLIVETLKVIVGSPRPHFFDTCSPNEAQTCKESEYVPSYTCTKAHWLSQSDKSFPSGHTSLAVHAGVFLAYYLHRRTSATFKVMVLQVVFVTTALVCSVSRMTDHRHHWWDVLAGALIAAPVLIYTATAGTAVTHDLASLSSEFVEFKSFVCQTLSHLKSQIELVSRALDGHETAMRRKILLFHGIPEKANEKLSETVLEIVVKRMGVDDASIDMFEVCHRLGASQGKTRPVLVRLKDMEHRRVLWDCKTSLKGSGVTLSEFLTRTRHRVFMAARKHFGISSCWSAEGKIIVQVADKSRRKISSMGELDDLIALFPANVEPAIEAGGASPSAPGMAPKDPTKKTRNLRKTRR
;
A
#
# COMPACT_ATOMS: atom_id res chain seq x y z
N MET A 1 34.24 50.76 5.84
CA MET A 1 34.17 51.07 4.40
C MET A 1 35.35 50.54 3.58
N HIS A 2 36.58 50.45 4.12
CA HIS A 2 37.73 49.88 3.39
C HIS A 2 37.72 48.34 3.27
N TYR A 3 37.16 47.61 4.25
CA TYR A 3 37.09 46.14 4.20
C TYR A 3 36.13 45.61 3.12
N MET A 4 35.07 46.36 2.78
CA MET A 4 34.08 45.94 1.78
C MET A 4 34.64 46.03 0.35
N LEU A 5 35.50 47.03 0.08
CA LEU A 5 36.16 47.20 -1.22
C LEU A 5 37.28 46.18 -1.48
N ILE A 6 37.95 45.68 -0.44
CA ILE A 6 38.98 44.65 -0.57
C ILE A 6 38.35 43.29 -0.90
N VAL A 7 37.18 42.98 -0.34
CA VAL A 7 36.44 41.75 -0.68
C VAL A 7 35.90 41.81 -2.11
N GLU A 8 35.39 42.97 -2.55
CA GLU A 8 34.96 43.19 -3.93
C GLU A 8 36.10 43.04 -4.95
N ARG A 9 37.30 43.58 -4.62
CA ARG A 9 38.48 43.50 -5.50
C ARG A 9 39.09 42.09 -5.56
N LYS A 10 38.96 41.27 -4.50
CA LYS A 10 39.40 39.86 -4.52
C LYS A 10 38.42 38.93 -5.24
N TYR A 11 37.11 39.23 -5.19
CA TYR A 11 36.08 38.47 -5.92
C TYR A 11 36.18 38.64 -7.45
N HIS A 12 36.72 39.77 -7.91
CA HIS A 12 36.91 40.05 -9.33
C HIS A 12 38.15 39.37 -9.98
N ASN A 13 39.03 38.74 -9.19
CA ASN A 13 40.31 38.20 -9.69
C ASN A 13 40.33 36.69 -10.00
N GLU A 14 39.28 35.95 -9.68
CA GLU A 14 39.08 34.60 -10.21
C GLU A 14 37.68 34.52 -10.82
N LYS A 15 37.55 34.82 -12.11
CA LYS A 15 36.29 34.55 -12.83
C LYS A 15 36.06 33.04 -12.77
N PRO A 16 34.99 32.55 -12.10
CA PRO A 16 34.67 31.14 -12.15
C PRO A 16 34.48 30.75 -13.61
N SER A 17 34.95 29.55 -14.00
CA SER A 17 34.79 29.10 -15.38
C SER A 17 33.31 29.18 -15.75
N GLN A 18 33.02 29.68 -16.95
CA GLN A 18 31.65 29.92 -17.41
C GLN A 18 30.74 28.68 -17.29
N SER A 19 31.36 27.48 -17.32
CA SER A 19 30.73 26.19 -17.07
C SER A 19 30.23 25.99 -15.64
N LYS A 20 30.99 26.40 -14.61
CA LYS A 20 30.58 26.25 -13.20
C LYS A 20 29.38 27.14 -12.89
N LEU A 21 29.42 28.39 -13.34
CA LEU A 21 28.30 29.32 -13.25
C LEU A 21 27.03 28.73 -13.91
N ALA A 22 27.12 28.21 -15.14
CA ALA A 22 25.96 27.62 -15.80
C ALA A 22 25.36 26.43 -15.03
N VAL A 23 26.20 25.59 -14.42
CA VAL A 23 25.77 24.46 -13.59
C VAL A 23 25.05 24.94 -12.33
N ASP A 24 25.52 26.00 -11.68
CA ASP A 24 24.88 26.50 -10.46
C ASP A 24 23.51 27.13 -10.75
N TRP A 25 23.36 27.90 -11.83
CA TRP A 25 22.04 28.40 -12.26
C TRP A 25 21.07 27.26 -12.61
N PHE A 26 21.57 26.17 -13.22
CA PHE A 26 20.75 25.00 -13.51
C PHE A 26 20.31 24.26 -12.25
N LYS A 27 21.17 24.16 -11.22
CA LYS A 27 20.80 23.60 -9.91
C LYS A 27 19.71 24.43 -9.24
N GLU A 28 19.86 25.75 -9.19
CA GLU A 28 18.86 26.64 -8.58
C GLU A 28 17.52 26.58 -9.31
N TYR A 29 17.55 26.50 -10.64
CA TYR A 29 16.35 26.26 -11.44
C TYR A 29 15.68 24.93 -11.06
N LEU A 30 16.45 23.85 -10.94
CA LEU A 30 15.91 22.53 -10.60
C LEU A 30 15.30 22.53 -9.19
N TYR A 31 15.94 23.17 -8.20
CA TYR A 31 15.38 23.31 -6.86
C TYR A 31 14.06 24.07 -6.85
N GLY A 32 13.99 25.21 -7.56
CA GLY A 32 12.74 25.95 -7.70
C GLY A 32 11.66 25.19 -8.43
N LEU A 33 12.01 24.46 -9.49
CA LEU A 33 11.08 23.61 -10.22
C LEU A 33 10.47 22.54 -9.30
N LEU A 34 11.31 21.88 -8.49
CA LEU A 34 10.86 20.88 -7.51
C LEU A 34 10.00 21.49 -6.41
N LEU A 35 10.37 22.67 -5.89
CA LEU A 35 9.59 23.39 -4.89
C LEU A 35 8.21 23.79 -5.45
N ASN A 36 8.17 24.31 -6.68
CA ASN A 36 6.92 24.66 -7.36
C ASN A 36 6.02 23.42 -7.57
N LEU A 37 6.61 22.32 -8.07
CA LEU A 37 5.91 21.04 -8.22
C LEU A 37 5.32 20.54 -6.90
N LEU A 38 6.11 20.58 -5.82
CA LEU A 38 5.68 20.14 -4.50
C LEU A 38 4.48 20.96 -3.99
N ILE A 39 4.57 22.29 -4.08
CA ILE A 39 3.49 23.19 -3.63
C ILE A 39 2.21 22.94 -4.42
N VAL A 40 2.31 22.87 -5.75
CA VAL A 40 1.16 22.66 -6.64
C VAL A 40 0.49 21.31 -6.40
N GLU A 41 1.25 20.21 -6.36
CA GLU A 41 0.67 18.87 -6.19
C GLU A 41 0.08 18.69 -4.78
N THR A 42 0.69 19.27 -3.76
CA THR A 42 0.13 19.29 -2.41
C THR A 42 -1.21 20.04 -2.38
N LEU A 43 -1.28 21.23 -2.97
CA LEU A 43 -2.52 22.01 -3.04
C LEU A 43 -3.62 21.32 -3.86
N LYS A 44 -3.28 20.62 -4.95
CA LYS A 44 -4.25 19.83 -5.72
C LYS A 44 -4.90 18.72 -4.90
N VAL A 45 -4.11 18.02 -4.10
CA VAL A 45 -4.61 16.93 -3.24
C VAL A 45 -5.45 17.48 -2.09
N ILE A 46 -5.07 18.63 -1.51
CA ILE A 46 -5.81 19.25 -0.41
C ILE A 46 -7.17 19.80 -0.87
N VAL A 47 -7.19 20.51 -2.01
CA VAL A 47 -8.39 21.23 -2.46
C VAL A 47 -9.37 20.32 -3.19
N GLY A 48 -8.90 19.37 -4.01
CA GLY A 48 -9.78 18.40 -4.67
C GLY A 48 -10.86 19.02 -5.57
N SER A 49 -10.60 20.20 -6.15
CA SER A 49 -11.61 20.95 -6.93
C SER A 49 -11.93 20.27 -8.27
N PRO A 50 -13.22 20.11 -8.63
CA PRO A 50 -13.64 19.49 -9.88
C PRO A 50 -13.25 20.33 -11.11
N ARG A 51 -12.88 19.66 -12.20
CA ARG A 51 -12.57 20.30 -13.49
C ARG A 51 -13.83 20.77 -14.23
N PRO A 52 -13.73 21.72 -15.18
CA PRO A 52 -14.87 22.13 -16.01
C PRO A 52 -15.56 20.96 -16.74
N HIS A 53 -14.79 19.94 -17.17
CA HIS A 53 -15.31 18.73 -17.82
C HIS A 53 -15.80 17.63 -16.84
N PHE A 54 -15.99 17.94 -15.56
CA PHE A 54 -16.29 16.95 -14.52
C PHE A 54 -17.60 16.20 -14.76
N PHE A 55 -18.69 16.90 -15.14
CA PHE A 55 -20.00 16.29 -15.36
C PHE A 55 -20.00 15.29 -16.52
N ASP A 56 -19.26 15.57 -17.60
CA ASP A 56 -19.14 14.66 -18.74
C ASP A 56 -18.34 13.39 -18.40
N THR A 57 -17.36 13.54 -17.50
CA THR A 57 -16.41 12.48 -17.13
C THR A 57 -16.98 11.55 -16.05
N CYS A 58 -17.47 12.11 -14.95
CA CYS A 58 -17.99 11.33 -13.81
C CYS A 58 -19.47 10.95 -13.99
N SER A 59 -20.29 11.83 -14.58
CA SER A 59 -21.75 11.67 -14.68
C SER A 59 -22.37 11.16 -13.36
N PRO A 60 -22.36 11.98 -12.29
CA PRO A 60 -22.77 11.56 -10.94
C PRO A 60 -24.28 11.26 -10.89
N ASN A 61 -24.66 10.17 -10.22
CA ASN A 61 -26.07 9.76 -10.08
C ASN A 61 -26.91 10.81 -9.33
N GLU A 62 -26.31 11.41 -8.31
CA GLU A 62 -26.92 12.36 -7.39
C GLU A 62 -27.27 13.69 -8.08
N ALA A 63 -26.68 13.97 -9.26
CA ALA A 63 -27.05 15.14 -10.06
C ALA A 63 -28.47 15.03 -10.66
N GLN A 64 -29.03 13.83 -10.81
CA GLN A 64 -30.40 13.67 -11.34
C GLN A 64 -31.48 14.06 -10.33
N THR A 65 -31.17 13.97 -9.05
CA THR A 65 -32.07 14.26 -7.93
C THR A 65 -31.79 15.61 -7.26
N CYS A 66 -30.78 16.35 -7.73
CA CYS A 66 -30.34 17.59 -7.14
C CYS A 66 -31.33 18.74 -7.44
N LYS A 67 -31.71 19.49 -6.40
CA LYS A 67 -32.43 20.77 -6.53
C LYS A 67 -31.41 21.92 -6.57
N GLU A 68 -31.74 23.00 -7.28
CA GLU A 68 -30.82 24.05 -7.76
C GLU A 68 -29.83 24.66 -6.75
N SER A 69 -30.03 24.50 -5.44
CA SER A 69 -29.19 25.12 -4.40
C SER A 69 -28.73 24.16 -3.28
N GLU A 70 -28.88 22.84 -3.46
CA GLU A 70 -28.45 21.86 -2.45
C GLU A 70 -27.00 21.42 -2.67
N TYR A 71 -26.16 21.55 -1.64
CA TYR A 71 -24.78 21.08 -1.69
C TYR A 71 -24.73 19.56 -1.47
N VAL A 72 -24.14 18.83 -2.43
CA VAL A 72 -24.02 17.37 -2.39
C VAL A 72 -22.61 16.97 -1.92
N PRO A 73 -22.42 16.50 -0.67
CA PRO A 73 -21.10 16.21 -0.13
C PRO A 73 -20.51 14.88 -0.63
N SER A 74 -21.34 13.95 -1.11
CA SER A 74 -20.93 12.63 -1.58
C SER A 74 -21.64 12.28 -2.86
N TYR A 75 -20.89 11.84 -3.87
CA TYR A 75 -21.43 11.46 -5.17
C TYR A 75 -20.83 10.13 -5.66
N THR A 76 -21.59 9.43 -6.50
CA THR A 76 -21.21 8.16 -7.11
C THR A 76 -21.18 8.31 -8.62
N CYS A 77 -19.99 8.17 -9.21
CA CYS A 77 -19.80 8.29 -10.65
C CYS A 77 -20.25 7.03 -11.39
N THR A 78 -20.99 7.21 -12.48
CA THR A 78 -21.44 6.11 -13.35
C THR A 78 -20.37 5.67 -14.34
N LYS A 79 -19.46 6.57 -14.71
CA LYS A 79 -18.33 6.30 -15.61
C LYS A 79 -17.03 6.30 -14.80
N ALA A 80 -16.30 5.18 -14.80
CA ALA A 80 -15.09 5.00 -13.99
C ALA A 80 -13.79 5.47 -14.66
N HIS A 81 -13.84 5.89 -15.92
CA HIS A 81 -12.66 6.19 -16.71
C HIS A 81 -12.06 7.56 -16.32
N TRP A 82 -10.82 7.59 -15.81
CA TRP A 82 -10.06 8.78 -15.38
C TRP A 82 -10.61 9.56 -14.18
N LEU A 83 -11.35 8.90 -13.29
CA LEU A 83 -11.94 9.55 -12.12
C LEU A 83 -10.92 10.23 -11.18
N SER A 84 -9.72 9.65 -11.04
CA SER A 84 -8.66 10.21 -10.19
C SER A 84 -8.05 11.52 -10.71
N GLN A 85 -8.38 11.94 -11.93
CA GLN A 85 -7.90 13.20 -12.52
C GLN A 85 -9.00 14.25 -12.66
N SER A 86 -10.27 13.88 -12.55
CA SER A 86 -11.40 14.80 -12.74
C SER A 86 -11.62 15.75 -11.55
N ASP A 87 -11.08 15.40 -10.37
CA ASP A 87 -11.17 16.13 -9.11
C ASP A 87 -9.93 17.00 -8.81
N LYS A 88 -9.06 17.25 -9.80
CA LYS A 88 -7.81 18.01 -9.60
C LYS A 88 -7.69 19.16 -10.59
N SER A 89 -8.55 20.17 -10.44
CA SER A 89 -8.53 21.41 -11.21
C SER A 89 -7.64 22.48 -10.58
N PHE A 90 -7.77 22.72 -9.27
CA PHE A 90 -7.07 23.80 -8.58
C PHE A 90 -5.78 23.33 -7.89
N PRO A 91 -4.66 24.08 -7.96
CA PRO A 91 -4.33 25.13 -8.93
C PRO A 91 -3.81 24.53 -10.26
N SER A 92 -3.72 25.35 -11.31
CA SER A 92 -3.20 24.90 -12.61
C SER A 92 -1.68 24.68 -12.57
N GLY A 93 -1.27 23.41 -12.40
CA GLY A 93 0.15 23.05 -12.39
C GLY A 93 0.88 23.31 -13.71
N HIS A 94 0.22 23.09 -14.85
CA HIS A 94 0.80 23.41 -16.17
C HIS A 94 1.11 24.90 -16.30
N THR A 95 0.19 25.75 -15.83
CA THR A 95 0.39 27.21 -15.80
C THR A 95 1.54 27.57 -14.87
N SER A 96 1.55 27.06 -13.64
CA SER A 96 2.59 27.39 -12.66
C SER A 96 3.99 27.03 -13.16
N LEU A 97 4.16 25.83 -13.73
CA LEU A 97 5.45 25.35 -14.25
C LEU A 97 5.86 26.09 -15.53
N ALA A 98 4.91 26.34 -16.44
CA ALA A 98 5.20 27.05 -17.68
C ALA A 98 5.60 28.50 -17.42
N VAL A 99 4.90 29.19 -16.51
CA VAL A 99 5.25 30.55 -16.08
C VAL A 99 6.61 30.57 -15.40
N HIS A 100 6.87 29.64 -14.47
CA HIS A 100 8.17 29.52 -13.81
C HIS A 100 9.31 29.30 -14.82
N ALA A 101 9.18 28.33 -15.72
CA ALA A 101 10.19 28.01 -16.72
C ALA A 101 10.39 29.14 -17.74
N GLY A 102 9.30 29.66 -18.32
CA GLY A 102 9.35 30.68 -19.37
C GLY A 102 9.93 32.00 -18.86
N VAL A 103 9.51 32.46 -17.69
CA VAL A 103 10.01 33.71 -17.10
C VAL A 103 11.44 33.54 -16.58
N PHE A 104 11.77 32.40 -15.97
CA PHE A 104 13.15 32.13 -15.53
C PHE A 104 14.12 32.09 -16.71
N LEU A 105 13.78 31.43 -17.82
CA LEU A 105 14.62 31.39 -19.01
C LEU A 105 14.81 32.78 -19.63
N ALA A 106 13.74 33.58 -19.68
CA ALA A 106 13.83 34.95 -20.15
C ALA A 106 14.76 35.81 -19.27
N TYR A 107 14.63 35.68 -17.94
CA TYR A 107 15.49 36.34 -16.94
C TYR A 107 16.95 35.86 -17.02
N TYR A 108 17.18 34.55 -17.13
CA TYR A 108 18.51 33.95 -17.27
C TYR A 108 19.23 34.50 -18.50
N LEU A 109 18.56 34.53 -19.66
CA LEU A 109 19.12 35.10 -20.88
C LEU A 109 19.43 36.60 -20.73
N HIS A 110 18.54 37.34 -20.07
CA HIS A 110 18.74 38.77 -19.81
C HIS A 110 20.00 39.03 -18.98
N ARG A 111 20.26 38.18 -17.98
CA ARG A 111 21.42 38.30 -17.09
C ARG A 111 22.72 37.83 -17.74
N ARG A 112 22.66 36.85 -18.64
CA ARG A 112 23.85 36.17 -19.19
C ARG A 112 24.39 36.79 -20.47
N THR A 113 23.55 37.49 -21.23
CA THR A 113 23.89 38.02 -22.55
C THR A 113 23.55 39.49 -22.68
N SER A 114 24.32 40.22 -23.49
CA SER A 114 23.98 41.59 -23.85
C SER A 114 22.67 41.62 -24.65
N ALA A 115 21.88 42.68 -24.47
CA ALA A 115 20.58 42.85 -25.12
C ALA A 115 20.70 42.99 -26.65
N THR A 116 20.80 41.85 -27.34
CA THR A 116 20.73 41.78 -28.80
C THR A 116 19.30 41.47 -29.24
N PHE A 117 18.94 41.90 -30.44
CA PHE A 117 17.61 41.63 -31.01
C PHE A 117 17.23 40.14 -30.98
N LYS A 118 18.19 39.26 -31.30
CA LYS A 118 17.98 37.79 -31.26
C LYS A 118 17.63 37.28 -29.87
N VAL A 119 18.30 37.79 -28.82
CA VAL A 119 18.02 37.44 -27.42
C VAL A 119 16.64 37.95 -27.02
N MET A 120 16.28 39.18 -27.40
CA MET A 120 14.97 39.75 -27.11
C MET A 120 13.82 38.94 -27.74
N VAL A 121 13.98 38.53 -29.00
CA VAL A 121 13.02 37.64 -29.68
C VAL A 121 12.88 36.32 -28.94
N LEU A 122 14.00 35.71 -28.53
CA LEU A 122 13.98 34.44 -27.80
C LEU A 122 13.31 34.55 -26.42
N GLN A 123 13.50 35.66 -25.71
CA GLN A 123 12.81 35.95 -24.45
C GLN A 123 11.29 36.06 -24.64
N VAL A 124 10.87 36.78 -25.69
CA VAL A 124 9.45 36.89 -26.06
C VAL A 124 8.87 35.52 -26.39
N VAL A 125 9.61 34.65 -27.11
CA VAL A 125 9.17 33.29 -27.41
C VAL A 125 8.93 32.47 -26.14
N PHE A 126 9.82 32.53 -25.15
CA PHE A 126 9.64 31.79 -23.89
C PHE A 126 8.43 32.27 -23.10
N VAL A 127 8.26 33.59 -22.94
CA VAL A 127 7.10 34.16 -22.24
C VAL A 127 5.80 33.88 -22.99
N THR A 128 5.82 33.98 -24.31
CA THR A 128 4.64 33.68 -25.16
C THR A 128 4.27 32.20 -25.08
N THR A 129 5.25 31.30 -25.08
CA THR A 129 5.00 29.85 -24.92
C THR A 129 4.36 29.55 -23.56
N ALA A 130 4.83 30.22 -22.49
CA ALA A 130 4.21 30.10 -21.17
C ALA A 130 2.76 30.60 -21.17
N LEU A 131 2.48 31.74 -21.82
CA LEU A 131 1.14 32.28 -21.97
C LEU A 131 0.22 31.36 -22.78
N VAL A 132 0.70 30.84 -23.91
CA VAL A 132 -0.04 29.89 -24.76
C VAL A 132 -0.37 28.62 -23.97
N CYS A 133 0.56 28.11 -23.16
CA CYS A 133 0.31 26.98 -22.26
C CYS A 133 -0.83 27.31 -21.28
N SER A 134 -0.78 28.47 -20.62
CA SER A 134 -1.81 28.92 -19.68
C SER A 134 -3.20 29.07 -20.32
N VAL A 135 -3.27 29.69 -21.50
CA VAL A 135 -4.53 29.84 -22.26
C VAL A 135 -5.04 28.48 -22.74
N SER A 136 -4.14 27.58 -23.15
CA SER A 136 -4.52 26.24 -23.61
C SER A 136 -5.30 25.47 -22.54
N ARG A 137 -4.96 25.68 -21.25
CA ARG A 137 -5.63 25.07 -20.08
C ARG A 137 -7.06 25.57 -19.85
N MET A 138 -7.39 26.74 -20.38
CA MET A 138 -8.75 27.27 -20.39
C MET A 138 -9.53 26.71 -21.58
N THR A 139 -8.92 26.73 -22.77
CA THR A 139 -9.56 26.28 -24.01
C THR A 139 -9.80 24.78 -24.06
N ASP A 140 -8.99 23.98 -23.37
CA ASP A 140 -9.16 22.52 -23.26
C ASP A 140 -10.09 22.10 -22.10
N HIS A 141 -10.74 23.07 -21.44
CA HIS A 141 -11.65 22.86 -20.32
C HIS A 141 -11.04 22.04 -19.16
N ARG A 142 -9.70 22.05 -19.01
CA ARG A 142 -9.01 21.37 -17.91
C ARG A 142 -8.98 22.20 -16.64
N HIS A 143 -9.03 23.52 -16.75
CA HIS A 143 -8.93 24.46 -15.65
C HIS A 143 -9.87 25.65 -15.84
N HIS A 144 -10.37 26.17 -14.72
CA HIS A 144 -11.06 27.46 -14.72
C HIS A 144 -10.04 28.60 -14.78
N TRP A 145 -10.50 29.80 -15.16
CA TRP A 145 -9.62 30.97 -15.25
C TRP A 145 -8.94 31.32 -13.91
N TRP A 146 -9.62 31.09 -12.77
CA TRP A 146 -9.05 31.31 -11.44
C TRP A 146 -7.99 30.26 -11.07
N ASP A 147 -8.11 29.03 -11.56
CA ASP A 147 -7.08 27.98 -11.35
C ASP A 147 -5.78 28.36 -12.07
N VAL A 148 -5.89 28.97 -13.25
CA VAL A 148 -4.78 29.50 -14.05
C VAL A 148 -4.15 30.70 -13.34
N LEU A 149 -4.96 31.66 -12.87
CA LEU A 149 -4.49 32.80 -12.10
C LEU A 149 -3.75 32.37 -10.83
N ALA A 150 -4.31 31.43 -10.07
CA ALA A 150 -3.68 30.89 -8.87
C ALA A 150 -2.35 30.18 -9.18
N GLY A 151 -2.28 29.41 -10.28
CA GLY A 151 -1.04 28.81 -10.75
C GLY A 151 0.04 29.86 -11.04
N ALA A 152 -0.31 30.97 -11.71
CA ALA A 152 0.62 32.07 -11.97
C ALA A 152 1.07 32.79 -10.68
N LEU A 153 0.16 33.00 -9.73
CA LEU A 153 0.47 33.61 -8.43
C LEU A 153 1.38 32.73 -7.56
N ILE A 154 1.25 31.41 -7.63
CA ILE A 154 2.15 30.47 -6.94
C ILE A 154 3.55 30.49 -7.57
N ALA A 155 3.63 30.62 -8.90
CA ALA A 155 4.91 30.67 -9.60
C ALA A 155 5.75 31.91 -9.24
N ALA A 156 5.12 33.04 -8.93
CA ALA A 156 5.81 34.31 -8.65
C ALA A 156 6.77 34.28 -7.45
N PRO A 157 6.39 33.87 -6.22
CA PRO A 157 7.31 33.80 -5.09
C PRO A 157 8.41 32.75 -5.30
N VAL A 158 8.08 31.62 -5.96
CA VAL A 158 9.07 30.58 -6.26
C VAL A 158 10.09 31.07 -7.29
N LEU A 159 9.64 31.83 -8.30
CA LEU A 159 10.52 32.49 -9.26
C LEU A 159 11.44 33.50 -8.58
N ILE A 160 10.92 34.34 -7.69
CA ILE A 160 11.72 35.29 -6.92
C ILE A 160 12.79 34.54 -6.12
N TYR A 161 12.41 33.48 -5.40
CA TYR A 161 13.35 32.62 -4.68
C TYR A 161 14.44 32.06 -5.60
N THR A 162 14.09 31.48 -6.76
CA THR A 162 15.12 30.96 -7.69
C THR A 162 16.04 32.03 -8.27
N ALA A 163 15.49 33.22 -8.53
CA ALA A 163 16.24 34.31 -9.14
C ALA A 163 17.20 34.97 -8.13
N THR A 164 16.85 35.00 -6.84
CA THR A 164 17.70 35.54 -5.77
C THR A 164 18.63 34.50 -5.18
N ALA A 165 18.24 33.23 -5.07
CA ALA A 165 19.11 32.13 -4.60
C ALA A 165 20.34 31.96 -5.51
N GLY A 166 20.16 32.08 -6.83
CA GLY A 166 21.26 32.11 -7.81
C GLY A 166 22.22 33.31 -7.67
N THR A 167 21.91 34.27 -6.81
CA THR A 167 22.79 35.40 -6.44
C THR A 167 23.29 35.38 -5.00
N ALA A 168 22.67 34.59 -4.11
CA ALA A 168 22.85 34.73 -2.66
C ALA A 168 23.25 33.45 -1.92
N VAL A 169 23.42 32.30 -2.58
CA VAL A 169 23.66 31.05 -1.86
C VAL A 169 24.91 30.33 -2.36
N THR A 170 26.04 30.67 -1.75
CA THR A 170 27.07 29.66 -1.46
C THR A 170 26.81 29.17 -0.03
N HIS A 171 25.80 28.32 0.17
CA HIS A 171 25.87 27.45 1.34
C HIS A 171 27.15 26.62 1.14
N ASP A 172 28.05 26.70 2.10
CA ASP A 172 29.25 25.88 2.09
C ASP A 172 28.83 24.42 1.91
N LEU A 173 29.47 23.70 1.00
CA LEU A 173 29.11 22.32 0.65
C LEU A 173 29.10 21.43 1.91
N ALA A 174 29.92 21.80 2.90
CA ALA A 174 29.96 21.21 4.23
C ALA A 174 28.63 21.36 4.99
N SER A 175 28.01 22.54 5.00
CA SER A 175 26.71 22.80 5.67
C SER A 175 25.61 21.93 5.07
N LEU A 176 25.53 21.88 3.74
CA LEU A 176 24.49 21.13 3.03
C LEU A 176 24.66 19.61 3.24
N SER A 177 25.91 19.14 3.30
CA SER A 177 26.19 17.73 3.63
C SER A 177 25.78 17.39 5.06
N SER A 178 26.00 18.31 6.01
CA SER A 178 25.60 18.14 7.41
C SER A 178 24.09 18.08 7.56
N GLU A 179 23.38 19.04 6.94
CA GLU A 179 21.91 19.09 6.94
C GLU A 179 21.29 17.85 6.29
N PHE A 180 21.86 17.35 5.20
CA PHE A 180 21.39 16.13 4.56
C PHE A 180 21.57 14.89 5.43
N VAL A 181 22.71 14.78 6.14
CA VAL A 181 22.97 13.67 7.08
C VAL A 181 22.01 13.73 8.25
N GLU A 182 21.77 14.92 8.80
CA GLU A 182 20.83 15.13 9.88
C GLU A 182 19.40 14.77 9.46
N PHE A 183 18.96 15.25 8.30
CA PHE A 183 17.67 14.89 7.72
C PHE A 183 17.54 13.39 7.49
N LYS A 184 18.56 12.75 6.90
CA LYS A 184 18.58 11.30 6.68
C LYS A 184 18.47 10.53 8.01
N SER A 185 19.22 10.96 9.02
CA SER A 185 19.16 10.37 10.36
C SER A 185 17.76 10.49 10.96
N PHE A 186 17.19 11.70 10.90
CA PHE A 186 15.82 11.97 11.34
C PHE A 186 14.81 11.07 10.63
N VAL A 187 14.83 11.02 9.29
CA VAL A 187 13.91 10.18 8.51
C VAL A 187 14.06 8.71 8.87
N CYS A 188 15.29 8.19 8.96
CA CYS A 188 15.53 6.80 9.38
C CYS A 188 14.98 6.52 10.79
N GLN A 189 15.18 7.44 11.73
CA GLN A 189 14.70 7.33 13.10
C GLN A 189 13.17 7.37 13.15
N THR A 190 12.53 8.30 12.43
CA THR A 190 11.07 8.39 12.34
C THR A 190 10.47 7.15 11.69
N LEU A 191 11.05 6.64 10.61
CA LEU A 191 10.60 5.41 9.96
C LEU A 191 10.73 4.18 10.88
N SER A 192 11.83 4.09 11.63
CA SER A 192 12.03 3.03 12.62
C SER A 192 11.00 3.11 13.76
N HIS A 193 10.70 4.34 14.23
CA HIS A 193 9.68 4.55 15.24
C HIS A 193 8.29 4.17 14.71
N LEU A 194 7.94 4.60 13.49
CA LEU A 194 6.67 4.27 12.87
C LEU A 194 6.51 2.76 12.67
N LYS A 195 7.56 2.07 12.23
CA LYS A 195 7.58 0.60 12.11
C LYS A 195 7.27 -0.06 13.46
N SER A 196 7.92 0.39 14.53
CA SER A 196 7.68 -0.12 15.89
C SER A 196 6.24 0.12 16.36
N GLN A 197 5.67 1.30 16.07
CA GLN A 197 4.28 1.61 16.40
C GLN A 197 3.29 0.71 15.65
N ILE A 198 3.50 0.50 14.34
CA ILE A 198 2.67 -0.39 13.51
C ILE A 198 2.71 -1.82 14.06
N GLU A 199 3.89 -2.30 14.45
CA GLU A 199 4.05 -3.64 15.02
C GLU A 199 3.32 -3.79 16.35
N LEU A 200 3.38 -2.77 17.22
CA LEU A 200 2.66 -2.74 18.50
C LEU A 200 1.14 -2.75 18.28
N VAL A 201 0.62 -1.94 17.36
CA VAL A 201 -0.80 -1.91 17.00
C VAL A 201 -1.24 -3.26 16.41
N SER A 202 -0.42 -3.86 15.53
CA SER A 202 -0.72 -5.17 14.95
C SER A 202 -0.80 -6.26 16.01
N ARG A 203 0.08 -6.25 17.03
CA ARG A 203 0.02 -7.19 18.16
C ARG A 203 -1.23 -6.98 19.01
N ALA A 204 -1.59 -5.72 19.30
CA ALA A 204 -2.80 -5.40 20.06
C ALA A 204 -4.06 -5.88 19.33
N LEU A 205 -4.14 -5.65 18.01
CA LEU A 205 -5.26 -6.10 17.17
C LEU A 205 -5.40 -7.64 17.18
N ASP A 206 -4.30 -8.38 17.02
CA ASP A 206 -4.31 -9.85 17.11
C ASP A 206 -4.77 -10.35 18.49
N GLY A 207 -4.36 -9.64 19.56
CA GLY A 207 -4.82 -9.91 20.92
C GLY A 207 -6.33 -9.75 21.08
N HIS A 208 -6.88 -8.64 20.58
CA HIS A 208 -8.33 -8.39 20.56
C HIS A 208 -9.08 -9.42 19.73
N GLU A 209 -8.61 -9.74 18.53
CA GLU A 209 -9.23 -10.73 17.66
C GLU A 209 -9.23 -12.12 18.31
N THR A 210 -8.13 -12.51 18.95
CA THR A 210 -8.05 -13.77 19.71
C THR A 210 -9.03 -13.78 20.89
N ALA A 211 -9.16 -12.67 21.62
CA ALA A 211 -10.12 -12.55 22.72
C ALA A 211 -11.56 -12.71 22.24
N MET A 212 -11.89 -12.23 21.04
CA MET A 212 -13.21 -12.42 20.41
C MET A 212 -13.44 -13.88 19.96
N ARG A 213 -12.38 -14.59 19.57
CA ARG A 213 -12.44 -15.98 19.10
C ARG A 213 -12.34 -17.04 20.20
N ARG A 214 -12.04 -16.65 21.45
CA ARG A 214 -11.78 -17.58 22.57
C ARG A 214 -12.92 -18.55 22.89
N LYS A 215 -14.17 -18.13 22.63
CA LYS A 215 -15.39 -18.93 22.84
C LYS A 215 -15.75 -19.78 21.60
N ILE A 216 -14.92 -19.80 20.57
CA ILE A 216 -15.21 -20.43 19.29
C ILE A 216 -14.35 -21.68 19.11
N LEU A 217 -15.00 -22.78 18.74
CA LEU A 217 -14.36 -24.04 18.35
C LEU A 217 -14.78 -24.41 16.93
N LEU A 218 -13.85 -25.04 16.20
CA LEU A 218 -14.10 -25.56 14.87
C LEU A 218 -14.17 -27.09 14.91
N PHE A 219 -15.26 -27.64 14.41
CA PHE A 219 -15.44 -29.06 14.18
C PHE A 219 -15.19 -29.38 12.71
N HIS A 220 -14.34 -30.37 12.45
CA HIS A 220 -14.03 -30.86 11.11
C HIS A 220 -14.53 -32.29 10.95
N GLY A 221 -14.87 -32.70 9.72
CA GLY A 221 -15.27 -34.07 9.42
C GLY A 221 -16.75 -34.39 9.65
N ILE A 222 -17.58 -33.38 9.93
CA ILE A 222 -19.04 -33.57 10.03
C ILE A 222 -19.64 -33.63 8.61
N PRO A 223 -20.31 -34.74 8.21
CA PRO A 223 -20.88 -34.89 6.88
C PRO A 223 -21.98 -33.87 6.61
N GLU A 224 -22.12 -33.42 5.36
CA GLU A 224 -23.13 -32.44 4.94
C GLU A 224 -24.43 -33.13 4.55
N LYS A 225 -25.56 -32.70 5.12
CA LYS A 225 -26.90 -33.16 4.76
C LYS A 225 -27.76 -32.00 4.23
N ALA A 226 -28.66 -32.29 3.30
CA ALA A 226 -29.64 -31.30 2.84
C ALA A 226 -30.62 -30.97 3.98
N ASN A 227 -30.84 -29.67 4.24
CA ASN A 227 -31.70 -29.14 5.32
C ASN A 227 -31.28 -29.59 6.73
N GLU A 228 -29.97 -29.55 7.01
CA GLU A 228 -29.41 -29.98 8.30
C GLU A 228 -29.70 -28.99 9.44
N LYS A 229 -30.11 -29.55 10.59
CA LYS A 229 -30.09 -28.83 11.87
C LYS A 229 -28.73 -29.05 12.52
N LEU A 230 -27.82 -28.14 12.24
CA LEU A 230 -26.41 -28.28 12.62
C LEU A 230 -26.22 -28.33 14.14
N SER A 231 -26.94 -27.50 14.90
CA SER A 231 -26.88 -27.47 16.37
C SER A 231 -27.28 -28.81 16.99
N GLU A 232 -28.33 -29.47 16.50
CA GLU A 232 -28.77 -30.79 16.98
C GLU A 232 -27.73 -31.86 16.64
N THR A 233 -27.17 -31.82 15.42
CA THR A 233 -26.12 -32.78 14.99
C THR A 233 -24.85 -32.65 15.83
N VAL A 234 -24.42 -31.43 16.13
CA VAL A 234 -23.26 -31.18 17.00
C VAL A 234 -23.58 -31.63 18.43
N LEU A 235 -24.79 -31.37 18.94
CA LEU A 235 -25.19 -31.80 20.27
C LEU A 235 -25.15 -33.33 20.40
N GLU A 236 -25.65 -34.07 19.41
CA GLU A 236 -25.56 -35.53 19.40
C GLU A 236 -24.12 -36.04 19.46
N ILE A 237 -23.19 -35.38 18.77
CA ILE A 237 -21.76 -35.73 18.82
C ILE A 237 -21.19 -35.45 20.21
N VAL A 238 -21.54 -34.31 20.82
CA VAL A 238 -21.08 -33.93 22.16
C VAL A 238 -21.57 -34.93 23.20
N VAL A 239 -22.86 -35.26 23.22
CA VAL A 239 -23.43 -36.21 24.19
C VAL A 239 -22.89 -37.63 23.94
N LYS A 240 -23.07 -38.17 22.72
CA LYS A 240 -22.76 -39.58 22.44
C LYS A 240 -21.27 -39.90 22.39
N ARG A 241 -20.43 -38.96 21.92
CA ARG A 241 -18.99 -39.23 21.70
C ARG A 241 -18.08 -38.54 22.69
N MET A 242 -18.48 -37.38 23.22
CA MET A 242 -17.65 -36.66 24.21
C MET A 242 -18.08 -36.96 25.65
N GLY A 243 -19.23 -37.61 25.86
CA GLY A 243 -19.69 -38.05 27.19
C GLY A 243 -20.07 -36.88 28.10
N VAL A 244 -20.59 -35.79 27.52
CA VAL A 244 -21.05 -34.61 28.26
C VAL A 244 -22.57 -34.70 28.38
N ASP A 245 -23.04 -35.36 29.43
CA ASP A 245 -24.46 -35.70 29.59
C ASP A 245 -25.36 -34.48 29.86
N ASP A 246 -24.81 -33.42 30.46
CA ASP A 246 -25.51 -32.16 30.75
C ASP A 246 -25.55 -31.18 29.54
N ALA A 247 -25.10 -31.60 28.36
CA ALA A 247 -25.08 -30.72 27.20
C ALA A 247 -26.51 -30.47 26.66
N SER A 248 -26.85 -29.20 26.45
CA SER A 248 -28.10 -28.77 25.83
C SER A 248 -27.84 -27.80 24.68
N ILE A 249 -28.87 -27.52 23.85
CA ILE A 249 -28.75 -26.58 22.72
C ILE A 249 -28.40 -25.15 23.19
N ASP A 250 -28.82 -24.75 24.41
CA ASP A 250 -28.54 -23.42 24.98
C ASP A 250 -27.03 -23.17 25.22
N MET A 251 -26.21 -24.23 25.21
CA MET A 251 -24.76 -24.12 25.26
C MET A 251 -24.18 -23.36 24.04
N PHE A 252 -24.87 -23.42 22.89
CA PHE A 252 -24.40 -22.86 21.63
C PHE A 252 -25.04 -21.48 21.37
N GLU A 253 -24.20 -20.43 21.30
CA GLU A 253 -24.63 -19.09 20.90
C GLU A 253 -24.81 -19.01 19.37
N VAL A 254 -23.89 -19.61 18.62
CA VAL A 254 -23.92 -19.65 17.15
C VAL A 254 -23.36 -20.97 16.65
N CYS A 255 -24.02 -21.60 15.67
CA CYS A 255 -23.53 -22.81 15.00
C CYS A 255 -23.80 -22.72 13.48
N HIS A 256 -22.75 -22.66 12.65
CA HIS A 256 -22.88 -22.62 11.19
C HIS A 256 -21.65 -23.16 10.46
N ARG A 257 -21.80 -23.52 9.18
CA ARG A 257 -20.66 -23.94 8.34
C ARG A 257 -19.88 -22.76 7.79
N LEU A 258 -18.56 -22.89 7.73
CA LEU A 258 -17.67 -21.90 7.16
C LEU A 258 -17.35 -22.19 5.69
N GLY A 259 -17.42 -21.15 4.86
CA GLY A 259 -16.93 -21.15 3.48
C GLY A 259 -17.87 -21.78 2.44
N ALA A 260 -17.40 -21.74 1.18
CA ALA A 260 -18.07 -22.33 0.02
C ALA A 260 -17.72 -23.83 -0.11
N SER A 261 -18.67 -24.62 -0.64
CA SER A 261 -18.46 -26.07 -0.82
C SER A 261 -17.43 -26.34 -1.92
N GLN A 262 -16.29 -26.93 -1.57
CA GLN A 262 -15.18 -27.25 -2.48
C GLN A 262 -14.78 -28.73 -2.41
N GLY A 263 -15.76 -29.64 -2.38
CA GLY A 263 -15.52 -31.09 -2.46
C GLY A 263 -14.99 -31.76 -1.18
N LYS A 264 -14.69 -30.99 -0.12
CA LYS A 264 -14.43 -31.48 1.24
C LYS A 264 -15.54 -31.03 2.18
N THR A 265 -15.80 -31.78 3.24
CA THR A 265 -16.75 -31.38 4.28
C THR A 265 -16.34 -30.06 4.91
N ARG A 266 -17.22 -29.05 4.84
CA ARG A 266 -16.92 -27.72 5.37
C ARG A 266 -16.83 -27.76 6.89
N PRO A 267 -15.86 -27.06 7.49
CA PRO A 267 -15.74 -26.97 8.94
C PRO A 267 -16.95 -26.24 9.54
N VAL A 268 -17.36 -26.70 10.71
CA VAL A 268 -18.48 -26.14 11.48
C VAL A 268 -17.91 -25.26 12.56
N LEU A 269 -18.30 -23.99 12.54
CA LEU A 269 -18.01 -23.03 13.60
C LEU A 269 -19.07 -23.13 14.67
N VAL A 270 -18.64 -23.38 15.91
CA VAL A 270 -19.49 -23.39 17.09
C VAL A 270 -18.97 -22.36 18.06
N ARG A 271 -19.79 -21.35 18.35
CA ARG A 271 -19.55 -20.37 19.39
C ARG A 271 -20.34 -20.75 20.63
N LEU A 272 -19.64 -20.86 21.75
CA LEU A 272 -20.19 -21.26 23.04
C LEU A 272 -20.63 -20.01 23.81
N LYS A 273 -21.70 -20.15 24.59
CA LYS A 273 -22.23 -19.08 25.46
C LYS A 273 -21.17 -18.63 26.47
N ASP A 274 -20.47 -19.59 27.08
CA ASP A 274 -19.49 -19.35 28.14
C ASP A 274 -18.16 -20.07 27.93
N MET A 275 -17.13 -19.57 28.61
CA MET A 275 -15.80 -20.17 28.57
C MET A 275 -15.73 -21.53 29.27
N GLU A 276 -16.60 -21.79 30.24
CA GLU A 276 -16.66 -23.06 30.97
C GLU A 276 -17.11 -24.20 30.04
N HIS A 277 -18.25 -24.01 29.37
CA HIS A 277 -18.73 -24.86 28.30
C HIS A 277 -17.66 -25.15 27.25
N ARG A 278 -16.94 -24.10 26.80
CA ARG A 278 -15.84 -24.24 25.85
C ARG A 278 -14.67 -25.07 26.40
N ARG A 279 -14.31 -24.92 27.68
CA ARG A 279 -13.22 -25.64 28.34
C ARG A 279 -13.56 -27.13 28.45
N VAL A 280 -14.76 -27.47 28.92
CA VAL A 280 -15.23 -28.85 29.03
C VAL A 280 -15.13 -29.58 27.68
N LEU A 281 -15.62 -28.96 26.60
CA LEU A 281 -15.49 -29.54 25.25
C LEU A 281 -14.03 -29.69 24.81
N TRP A 282 -13.18 -28.71 25.14
CA TRP A 282 -11.77 -28.77 24.75
C TRP A 282 -11.02 -29.90 25.47
N ASP A 283 -11.35 -30.17 26.72
CA ASP A 283 -10.70 -31.20 27.53
C ASP A 283 -11.15 -32.61 27.09
N CYS A 284 -12.43 -32.78 26.71
CA CYS A 284 -12.97 -34.04 26.18
C CYS A 284 -12.60 -34.33 24.71
N LYS A 285 -11.80 -33.48 24.04
CA LYS A 285 -11.48 -33.63 22.61
C LYS A 285 -10.77 -34.94 22.24
N THR A 286 -10.08 -35.56 23.19
CA THR A 286 -9.36 -36.83 22.97
C THR A 286 -10.31 -37.99 22.72
N SER A 287 -11.54 -37.94 23.23
CA SER A 287 -12.59 -38.95 23.00
C SER A 287 -13.05 -39.00 21.54
N LEU A 288 -12.79 -37.96 20.74
CA LEU A 288 -13.14 -37.91 19.32
C LEU A 288 -12.13 -38.66 18.42
N LYS A 289 -11.01 -39.15 18.96
CA LYS A 289 -10.00 -39.89 18.18
C LYS A 289 -10.61 -41.18 17.59
N GLY A 290 -10.31 -41.46 16.32
CA GLY A 290 -10.84 -42.62 15.60
C GLY A 290 -12.26 -42.44 15.03
N SER A 291 -12.93 -41.33 15.37
CA SER A 291 -14.33 -41.09 15.03
C SER A 291 -14.55 -40.38 13.68
N GLY A 292 -13.46 -39.93 13.03
CA GLY A 292 -13.46 -39.12 11.81
C GLY A 292 -13.71 -37.62 12.04
N VAL A 293 -14.10 -37.22 13.25
CA VAL A 293 -14.33 -35.83 13.64
C VAL A 293 -13.13 -35.29 14.42
N THR A 294 -12.68 -34.09 14.11
CA THR A 294 -11.61 -33.42 14.86
C THR A 294 -12.02 -32.03 15.33
N LEU A 295 -11.46 -31.62 16.47
CA LEU A 295 -11.74 -30.34 17.11
C LEU A 295 -10.49 -29.47 17.09
N SER A 296 -10.63 -28.21 16.66
CA SER A 296 -9.53 -27.23 16.63
C SER A 296 -9.97 -25.86 17.12
N GLU A 297 -9.04 -25.06 17.64
CA GLU A 297 -9.31 -23.66 17.97
C GLU A 297 -9.46 -22.81 16.72
N PHE A 298 -10.28 -21.76 16.81
CA PHE A 298 -10.39 -20.76 15.76
C PHE A 298 -9.29 -19.70 15.89
N LEU A 299 -8.07 -20.06 15.50
CA LEU A 299 -6.90 -19.17 15.56
C LEU A 299 -7.01 -18.00 14.55
N THR A 300 -6.36 -16.88 14.86
CA THR A 300 -6.14 -15.79 13.88
C THR A 300 -5.27 -16.29 12.73
N ARG A 301 -5.30 -15.58 11.59
CA ARG A 301 -4.48 -15.96 10.43
C ARG A 301 -2.98 -15.95 10.79
N THR A 302 -2.56 -14.97 11.59
CA THR A 302 -1.18 -14.83 12.05
C THR A 302 -0.78 -16.02 12.92
N ARG A 303 -1.57 -16.35 13.94
CA ARG A 303 -1.28 -17.49 14.82
C ARG A 303 -1.38 -18.83 14.10
N HIS A 304 -2.31 -19.00 13.17
CA HIS A 304 -2.37 -20.21 12.36
C HIS A 304 -1.07 -20.40 11.55
N ARG A 305 -0.50 -19.33 10.99
CA ARG A 305 0.80 -19.40 10.30
C ARG A 305 1.93 -19.80 11.25
N VAL A 306 2.02 -19.16 12.41
CA VAL A 306 3.03 -19.51 13.45
C VAL A 306 2.86 -20.97 13.87
N PHE A 307 1.63 -21.45 14.03
CA PHE A 307 1.35 -22.83 14.41
C PHE A 307 1.80 -23.84 13.35
N MET A 308 1.54 -23.55 12.07
CA MET A 308 2.01 -24.40 10.98
C MET A 308 3.53 -24.39 10.85
N ALA A 309 4.16 -23.22 11.00
CA ALA A 309 5.62 -23.09 10.98
C ALA A 309 6.27 -23.85 12.14
N ALA A 310 5.73 -23.73 13.36
CA ALA A 310 6.19 -24.48 14.52
C ALA A 310 6.07 -26.01 14.30
N ARG A 311 4.94 -26.49 13.76
CA ARG A 311 4.76 -27.91 13.43
C ARG A 311 5.73 -28.41 12.37
N LYS A 312 6.09 -27.57 11.40
CA LYS A 312 7.08 -27.91 10.37
C LYS A 312 8.47 -28.10 10.98
N HIS A 313 8.81 -27.33 12.00
CA HIS A 313 10.14 -27.36 12.62
C HIS A 313 10.25 -28.39 13.76
N PHE A 314 9.36 -28.34 14.75
CA PHE A 314 9.40 -29.17 15.97
C PHE A 314 8.59 -30.46 15.88
N GLY A 315 7.87 -30.66 14.78
CA GLY A 315 7.00 -31.82 14.56
C GLY A 315 5.57 -31.61 15.05
N ILE A 316 4.68 -32.46 14.52
CA ILE A 316 3.22 -32.37 14.73
C ILE A 316 2.81 -32.65 16.18
N SER A 317 3.41 -33.65 16.82
CA SER A 317 3.05 -34.09 18.17
C SER A 317 3.50 -33.10 19.25
N SER A 318 4.57 -32.34 18.98
CA SER A 318 5.19 -31.42 19.92
C SER A 318 4.53 -30.04 19.94
N CYS A 319 3.60 -29.76 19.03
CA CYS A 319 2.96 -28.45 18.91
C CYS A 319 1.43 -28.58 18.99
N TRP A 320 0.82 -27.84 19.91
CA TRP A 320 -0.65 -27.71 20.00
C TRP A 320 -1.06 -26.30 20.35
N SER A 321 -2.32 -25.96 20.15
CA SER A 321 -2.88 -24.68 20.57
C SER A 321 -3.65 -24.84 21.89
N ALA A 322 -3.61 -23.81 22.73
CA ALA A 322 -4.44 -23.71 23.92
C ALA A 322 -4.76 -22.24 24.23
N GLU A 323 -6.06 -21.94 24.35
CA GLU A 323 -6.58 -20.59 24.63
C GLU A 323 -6.04 -19.54 23.63
N GLY A 324 -5.97 -19.94 22.37
CA GLY A 324 -5.45 -19.13 21.28
C GLY A 324 -3.93 -18.95 21.29
N LYS A 325 -3.19 -19.43 22.28
CA LYS A 325 -1.71 -19.43 22.29
C LYS A 325 -1.19 -20.73 21.70
N ILE A 326 -0.01 -20.69 21.09
CA ILE A 326 0.64 -21.89 20.54
C ILE A 326 1.62 -22.39 21.58
N ILE A 327 1.52 -23.67 21.92
CA ILE A 327 2.42 -24.34 22.84
C ILE A 327 3.32 -25.25 22.03
N VAL A 328 4.62 -25.06 22.20
CA VAL A 328 5.67 -25.90 21.64
C VAL A 328 6.38 -26.61 22.77
N GLN A 329 6.46 -27.92 22.69
CA GLN A 329 7.31 -28.73 23.54
C GLN A 329 8.67 -28.87 22.86
N VAL A 330 9.69 -28.30 23.50
CA VAL A 330 11.08 -28.35 23.03
C VAL A 330 11.79 -29.63 23.51
N ALA A 331 13.00 -29.89 23.02
CA ALA A 331 13.74 -31.14 23.25
C ALA A 331 14.02 -31.42 24.75
N ASP A 332 14.14 -30.37 25.58
CA ASP A 332 14.28 -30.46 27.04
C ASP A 332 12.97 -30.85 27.77
N LYS A 333 11.91 -31.21 27.02
CA LYS A 333 10.54 -31.49 27.47
C LYS A 333 9.82 -30.30 28.11
N SER A 334 10.42 -29.12 28.13
CA SER A 334 9.78 -27.91 28.62
C SER A 334 8.79 -27.37 27.58
N ARG A 335 7.76 -26.66 28.07
CA ARG A 335 6.70 -26.10 27.23
C ARG A 335 6.90 -24.60 27.11
N ARG A 336 6.94 -24.09 25.88
CA ARG A 336 7.04 -22.66 25.59
C ARG A 336 5.76 -22.19 24.89
N LYS A 337 5.28 -21.01 25.29
CA LYS A 337 4.10 -20.38 24.69
C LYS A 337 4.58 -19.32 23.71
N ILE A 338 4.13 -19.41 22.47
CA ILE A 338 4.44 -18.46 21.41
C ILE A 338 3.14 -17.92 20.79
N SER A 339 3.22 -16.70 20.28
CA SER A 339 2.11 -15.95 19.69
C SER A 339 2.48 -15.21 18.42
N SER A 340 3.78 -14.97 18.19
CA SER A 340 4.29 -14.26 17.01
C SER A 340 5.37 -15.06 16.29
N MET A 341 5.69 -14.64 15.06
CA MET A 341 6.76 -15.26 14.28
C MET A 341 8.14 -14.98 14.90
N GLY A 342 8.36 -13.76 15.42
CA GLY A 342 9.61 -13.42 16.10
C GLY A 342 9.90 -14.33 17.29
N GLU A 343 8.90 -14.60 18.15
CA GLU A 343 9.05 -15.56 19.25
C GLU A 343 9.35 -16.99 18.78
N LEU A 344 8.85 -17.38 17.60
CA LEU A 344 9.17 -18.68 17.00
C LEU A 344 10.61 -18.70 16.49
N ASP A 345 11.06 -17.64 15.82
CA ASP A 345 12.42 -17.52 15.29
C ASP A 345 13.45 -17.51 16.44
N ASP A 346 13.17 -16.77 17.52
CA ASP A 346 13.97 -16.77 18.75
C ASP A 346 14.06 -18.18 19.36
N LEU A 347 12.94 -18.91 19.36
CA LEU A 347 12.88 -20.27 19.89
C LEU A 347 13.64 -21.27 19.00
N ILE A 348 13.58 -21.10 17.68
CA ILE A 348 14.33 -21.90 16.71
C ILE A 348 15.84 -21.63 16.86
N ALA A 349 16.24 -20.39 17.09
CA ALA A 349 17.63 -20.03 17.32
C ALA A 349 18.20 -20.70 18.59
N LEU A 350 17.39 -20.82 19.64
CA LEU A 350 17.77 -21.51 20.88
C LEU A 350 17.76 -23.03 20.78
N PHE A 351 16.89 -23.60 19.94
CA PHE A 351 16.71 -25.03 19.75
C PHE A 351 16.69 -25.37 18.25
N PRO A 352 17.86 -25.32 17.59
CA PRO A 352 17.96 -25.75 16.20
C PRO A 352 17.58 -27.23 16.10
N ALA A 353 16.87 -27.60 15.04
CA ALA A 353 16.49 -28.99 14.83
C ALA A 353 17.75 -29.88 14.78
N ASN A 354 17.74 -31.02 15.47
CA ASN A 354 18.65 -32.12 15.18
C ASN A 354 18.29 -32.66 13.79
N VAL A 355 18.93 -32.11 12.76
CA VAL A 355 18.92 -32.67 11.42
C VAL A 355 20.21 -33.49 11.31
N GLU A 356 20.11 -34.81 11.47
CA GLU A 356 21.10 -35.70 10.84
C GLU A 356 21.09 -35.40 9.34
N PRO A 357 22.26 -35.15 8.71
CA PRO A 357 22.30 -34.89 7.28
C PRO A 357 21.89 -36.17 6.54
N ALA A 358 20.76 -36.11 5.84
CA ALA A 358 20.41 -37.12 4.85
C ALA A 358 21.52 -37.11 3.79
N ILE A 359 22.28 -38.20 3.77
CA ILE A 359 23.34 -38.51 2.81
C ILE A 359 22.83 -38.28 1.38
N GLU A 360 23.57 -37.48 0.62
CA GLU A 360 23.46 -37.36 -0.82
C GLU A 360 23.66 -38.74 -1.46
N ALA A 361 22.57 -39.34 -1.96
CA ALA A 361 22.66 -40.39 -2.96
C ALA A 361 22.45 -39.75 -4.32
N GLY A 362 23.55 -39.46 -5.01
CA GLY A 362 23.54 -39.12 -6.42
C GLY A 362 23.04 -40.29 -7.27
N GLY A 363 22.28 -39.99 -8.33
CA GLY A 363 21.96 -40.96 -9.36
C GLY A 363 20.78 -40.61 -10.24
N ALA A 364 21.10 -40.14 -11.46
CA ALA A 364 20.29 -40.16 -12.67
C ALA A 364 19.20 -39.09 -12.86
N SER A 365 19.57 -38.10 -13.67
CA SER A 365 18.66 -37.28 -14.46
C SER A 365 17.90 -38.13 -15.49
N PRO A 366 16.59 -37.87 -15.70
CA PRO A 366 15.99 -37.99 -17.01
C PRO A 366 15.49 -36.63 -17.48
N SER A 367 16.20 -36.12 -18.48
CA SER A 367 15.70 -35.36 -19.63
C SER A 367 14.24 -34.91 -19.61
N ALA A 368 14.06 -33.59 -19.74
CA ALA A 368 12.81 -32.96 -20.14
C ALA A 368 12.28 -33.53 -21.48
N PRO A 369 10.99 -33.87 -21.61
CA PRO A 369 10.38 -34.09 -22.91
C PRO A 369 10.21 -32.77 -23.64
N GLY A 370 10.87 -32.68 -24.80
CA GLY A 370 10.82 -31.57 -25.72
C GLY A 370 9.40 -31.28 -26.22
N MET A 371 9.16 -29.99 -26.38
CA MET A 371 8.01 -29.40 -27.02
C MET A 371 8.05 -29.75 -28.53
N ALA A 372 7.12 -30.60 -28.99
CA ALA A 372 6.98 -30.93 -30.40
C ALA A 372 6.03 -29.92 -31.11
N PRO A 373 6.25 -29.62 -32.41
CA PRO A 373 5.60 -28.54 -33.12
C PRO A 373 4.22 -28.95 -33.65
N LYS A 374 3.25 -28.03 -33.60
CA LYS A 374 1.97 -28.17 -34.29
C LYS A 374 2.15 -27.80 -35.75
N ASP A 375 2.02 -28.78 -36.64
CA ASP A 375 1.96 -28.56 -38.09
C ASP A 375 0.49 -28.27 -38.52
N PRO A 376 0.23 -27.30 -39.40
CA PRO A 376 -1.11 -26.86 -39.76
C PRO A 376 -1.51 -27.43 -41.11
N THR A 377 -2.56 -28.24 -41.19
CA THR A 377 -3.32 -28.32 -42.45
C THR A 377 -4.77 -28.74 -42.26
N LYS A 378 -5.61 -28.03 -43.04
CA LYS A 378 -6.99 -28.33 -43.45
C LYS A 378 -8.12 -28.11 -42.43
N LYS A 379 -8.69 -26.91 -42.51
CA LYS A 379 -10.12 -26.73 -42.84
C LYS A 379 -10.41 -25.29 -43.27
N THR A 380 -10.58 -25.09 -44.57
CA THR A 380 -11.43 -24.03 -45.13
C THR A 380 -11.89 -24.44 -46.52
N ARG A 381 -13.19 -24.69 -46.66
CA ARG A 381 -13.92 -24.37 -47.89
C ARG A 381 -15.30 -23.87 -47.49
N ASN A 382 -15.47 -22.56 -47.60
CA ASN A 382 -16.74 -21.86 -47.54
C ASN A 382 -17.63 -22.31 -48.71
N LEU A 383 -18.96 -22.28 -48.52
CA LEU A 383 -19.82 -21.34 -49.26
C LEU A 383 -21.24 -21.35 -48.68
N ARG A 384 -21.82 -20.15 -48.54
CA ARG A 384 -23.23 -19.90 -48.23
C ARG A 384 -23.82 -19.09 -49.39
N LYS A 385 -25.10 -19.37 -49.69
CA LYS A 385 -26.09 -18.67 -50.55
C LYS A 385 -26.18 -19.11 -52.03
N THR A 386 -27.35 -19.62 -52.43
CA THR A 386 -28.46 -18.83 -53.03
C THR A 386 -29.75 -19.66 -53.14
N ARG A 387 -30.91 -18.96 -53.12
CA ARG A 387 -32.18 -19.20 -53.86
C ARG A 387 -32.34 -20.60 -54.49
N ARG A 388 -33.40 -21.35 -54.22
CA ARG A 388 -34.83 -21.06 -54.46
C ARG A 388 -35.68 -21.93 -53.53
#